data_AF-A0A8T5KFT5-F1
#
_entry.id   AF-A0A8T5KFT5-F1
#
_cell.length_a   1.000
_cell.length_b   1.000
_cell.length_c   1.000
_cell.angle_alpha   90.00
_cell.angle_beta   90.00
_cell.angle_gamma   90.00
#
_symmetry.space_group_name_H-M   'P 1'
#
loop_
_entity.id
_entity.type
_entity.pdbx_description
1 polymer ?
#
loop_
_entity_poly.entity_id
_entity_poly.type
_entity_poly.pdbx_seq_one_letter_code
_entity_poly.pdbx_strand_id
1 'polypeptide(L)'
;MNPYKAYEDYVIGSVRLMIWYVWKLAFHREPPTPISEALDQRVDILRKTMLYDGRHPALGLNPPNEKWDNLKSDLEATFYSHATATNTDALEGKCWEILAPLILPNLREKFQNIRQVIESPYSCWRYSFLSKHGLKPELINCIDIHFYNAFSPESPFKPPQLHQVTQDLLRVLEDAKKAHTTAKKVVCGSWLNQLPPFLKFFPSTWTESFEAWEFSSGTAGHWGQYMDRRGAFHRHNASKFRDLGKHPYTFGICHCDIDNAIHYVREQLHQEVVYAD
;
A
#
# COMPACT_ATOMS: atom_id res chain seq x y z
N MET A 1 -8.25 8.57 20.23
CA MET A 1 -8.11 7.10 20.14
C MET A 1 -6.64 6.77 20.27
N ASN A 2 -6.28 5.77 21.07
CA ASN A 2 -4.88 5.32 21.19
C ASN A 2 -4.36 4.89 19.80
N PRO A 3 -3.21 5.38 19.30
CA PRO A 3 -2.67 5.03 17.98
C PRO A 3 -2.52 3.52 17.73
N TYR A 4 -2.15 2.75 18.75
CA TYR A 4 -2.09 1.30 18.66
C TYR A 4 -3.48 0.68 18.48
N LYS A 5 -4.50 1.22 19.17
CA LYS A 5 -5.89 0.76 19.00
C LYS A 5 -6.48 1.15 17.65
N ALA A 6 -6.10 2.29 17.11
CA ALA A 6 -6.44 2.65 15.73
C ALA A 6 -5.81 1.64 14.74
N TYR A 7 -4.52 1.36 14.89
CA TYR A 7 -3.84 0.38 14.03
C TYR A 7 -4.44 -1.03 14.15
N GLU A 8 -4.80 -1.46 15.36
CA GLU A 8 -5.53 -2.72 15.59
C GLU A 8 -6.88 -2.73 14.87
N ASP A 9 -7.68 -1.67 14.98
CA ASP A 9 -8.94 -1.49 14.23
C ASP A 9 -8.70 -1.62 12.71
N TYR A 10 -7.66 -0.95 12.19
CA TYR A 10 -7.27 -1.06 10.78
C TYR A 10 -6.91 -2.48 10.36
N VAL A 11 -6.06 -3.18 11.12
CA VAL A 11 -5.63 -4.55 10.75
C VAL A 11 -6.82 -5.50 10.76
N ILE A 12 -7.65 -5.47 11.80
CA ILE A 12 -8.84 -6.34 11.90
C ILE A 12 -9.81 -6.04 10.75
N GLY A 13 -10.15 -4.76 10.55
CA GLY A 13 -11.10 -4.35 9.51
C GLY A 13 -10.59 -4.65 8.09
N SER A 14 -9.31 -4.40 7.82
CA SER A 14 -8.72 -4.66 6.50
C SER A 14 -8.62 -6.15 6.18
N VAL A 15 -8.27 -7.01 7.15
CA VAL A 15 -8.24 -8.46 6.97
C VAL A 15 -9.64 -9.01 6.64
N ARG A 16 -10.65 -8.55 7.37
CA ARG A 16 -12.05 -8.90 7.10
C ARG A 16 -12.50 -8.47 5.70
N LEU A 17 -12.15 -7.26 5.28
CA LEU A 17 -12.41 -6.78 3.93
C LEU A 17 -11.65 -7.59 2.86
N MET A 18 -10.42 -8.01 3.13
CA MET A 18 -9.65 -8.90 2.26
C MET A 18 -10.33 -10.26 2.10
N ILE A 19 -10.84 -10.85 3.19
CA ILE A 19 -11.59 -12.12 3.14
C ILE A 19 -12.82 -11.96 2.25
N TRP A 20 -13.64 -10.92 2.47
CA TRP A 20 -14.77 -10.63 1.59
C TRP A 20 -14.35 -10.51 0.12
N TYR A 21 -13.23 -9.84 -0.15
CA TYR A 21 -12.77 -9.64 -1.52
C TYR A 21 -12.31 -10.94 -2.19
N VAL A 22 -11.63 -11.83 -1.46
CA VAL A 22 -11.27 -13.18 -1.95
C VAL A 22 -12.54 -13.95 -2.32
N TRP A 23 -13.55 -13.95 -1.45
CA TRP A 23 -14.84 -14.58 -1.73
C TRP A 23 -15.53 -13.99 -2.97
N LYS A 24 -15.54 -12.66 -3.09
CA LYS A 24 -16.10 -11.96 -4.26
C LYS A 24 -15.38 -12.38 -5.55
N LEU A 25 -14.05 -12.47 -5.53
CA LEU A 25 -13.26 -12.86 -6.70
C LEU A 25 -13.44 -14.34 -7.06
N ALA A 26 -13.56 -15.22 -6.06
CA ALA A 26 -13.66 -16.66 -6.28
C ALA A 26 -15.04 -17.11 -6.76
N PHE A 27 -16.11 -16.48 -6.28
CA PHE A 27 -17.47 -16.99 -6.49
C PHE A 27 -18.41 -16.02 -7.22
N HIS A 28 -18.01 -14.75 -7.39
CA HIS A 28 -18.89 -13.71 -7.94
C HIS A 28 -18.25 -12.83 -9.01
N ARG A 29 -17.05 -13.19 -9.48
CA ARG A 29 -16.38 -12.58 -10.64
C ARG A 29 -16.44 -13.56 -11.80
N GLU A 30 -16.53 -13.04 -13.02
CA GLU A 30 -16.39 -13.83 -14.25
C GLU A 30 -15.16 -13.36 -15.05
N PRO A 31 -14.18 -14.24 -15.35
CA PRO A 31 -14.06 -15.60 -14.81
C PRO A 31 -13.72 -15.60 -13.29
N PRO A 32 -14.04 -16.68 -12.56
CA PRO A 32 -13.69 -16.81 -11.15
C PRO A 32 -12.17 -16.86 -10.98
N THR A 33 -11.67 -16.21 -9.93
CA THR A 33 -10.25 -16.25 -9.54
C THR A 33 -10.02 -17.40 -8.55
N PRO A 34 -9.05 -18.30 -8.75
CA PRO A 34 -8.70 -19.31 -7.75
C PRO A 34 -8.42 -18.69 -6.39
N ILE A 35 -8.91 -19.31 -5.31
CA ILE A 35 -8.75 -18.78 -3.94
C ILE A 35 -7.26 -18.62 -3.58
N SER A 36 -6.43 -19.59 -3.94
CA SER A 36 -4.98 -19.53 -3.74
C SER A 36 -4.34 -18.34 -4.45
N GLU A 37 -4.71 -18.08 -5.70
CA GLU A 37 -4.26 -16.91 -6.46
C GLU A 37 -4.74 -15.61 -5.79
N ALA A 38 -6.00 -15.53 -5.38
CA ALA A 38 -6.54 -14.36 -4.71
C ALA A 38 -5.80 -14.06 -3.40
N LEU A 39 -5.49 -15.10 -2.60
CA LEU A 39 -4.74 -14.99 -1.35
C LEU A 39 -3.29 -14.56 -1.58
N ASP A 40 -2.62 -15.07 -2.61
CA ASP A 40 -1.20 -14.79 -2.88
C ASP A 40 -0.99 -13.45 -3.61
N GLN A 41 -1.93 -13.05 -4.46
CA GLN A 41 -1.74 -11.95 -5.40
C GLN A 41 -2.69 -10.77 -5.21
N ARG A 42 -3.85 -10.91 -4.56
CA ARG A 42 -4.87 -9.83 -4.51
C ARG A 42 -4.99 -9.18 -3.14
N VAL A 43 -4.57 -9.86 -2.07
CA VAL A 43 -4.71 -9.40 -0.68
C VAL A 43 -3.38 -9.41 0.08
N ASP A 44 -3.32 -8.71 1.21
CA ASP A 44 -2.13 -8.53 2.04
C ASP A 44 -2.11 -9.43 3.29
N ILE A 45 -2.72 -10.62 3.24
CA ILE A 45 -2.99 -11.40 4.46
C ILE A 45 -1.69 -11.97 5.05
N LEU A 46 -0.86 -12.67 4.26
CA LEU A 46 0.38 -13.29 4.74
C LEU A 46 1.26 -12.28 5.49
N ARG A 47 1.46 -11.08 4.93
CA ARG A 47 2.30 -10.00 5.48
C ARG A 47 1.81 -9.47 6.83
N LYS A 48 0.56 -9.74 7.21
CA LYS A 48 0.00 -9.38 8.53
C LYS A 48 0.20 -10.48 9.57
N THR A 49 0.48 -11.71 9.15
CA THR A 49 0.72 -12.83 10.05
C THR A 49 2.18 -12.87 10.53
N MET A 50 2.43 -13.69 11.55
CA MET A 50 3.77 -14.09 11.99
C MET A 50 4.47 -15.08 11.04
N LEU A 51 3.78 -15.56 10.00
CA LEU A 51 4.35 -16.45 8.99
C LEU A 51 5.14 -15.70 7.91
N TYR A 52 5.04 -14.36 7.89
CA TYR A 52 5.77 -13.54 6.93
C TYR A 52 7.26 -13.47 7.27
N ASP A 53 8.08 -13.92 6.33
CA ASP A 53 9.54 -14.02 6.45
C ASP A 53 10.28 -12.97 5.60
N GLY A 54 9.56 -11.93 5.15
CA GLY A 54 10.09 -10.90 4.25
C GLY A 54 9.78 -11.15 2.77
N ARG A 55 9.41 -12.38 2.37
CA ARG A 55 9.17 -12.72 0.96
C ARG A 55 7.71 -12.54 0.58
N HIS A 56 7.46 -11.89 -0.56
CA HIS A 56 6.11 -11.59 -1.02
C HIS A 56 5.50 -12.79 -1.77
N PRO A 57 4.31 -13.29 -1.42
CA PRO A 57 3.73 -14.48 -2.07
C PRO A 57 3.51 -14.27 -3.58
N ALA A 58 3.01 -13.09 -3.99
CA ALA A 58 2.90 -12.71 -5.40
C ALA A 58 4.22 -12.73 -6.21
N LEU A 59 5.39 -12.71 -5.56
CA LEU A 59 6.70 -12.79 -6.23
C LEU A 59 7.26 -14.23 -6.24
N GLY A 60 6.48 -15.20 -5.73
CA GLY A 60 6.88 -16.57 -5.53
C GLY A 60 7.60 -16.78 -4.20
N LEU A 61 7.35 -17.95 -3.60
CA LEU A 61 8.02 -18.41 -2.38
C LEU A 61 8.88 -19.62 -2.75
N ASN A 62 10.16 -19.39 -3.04
CA ASN A 62 11.12 -20.45 -3.30
C ASN A 62 12.28 -20.36 -2.28
N PRO A 63 12.46 -21.35 -1.39
CA PRO A 63 11.60 -22.53 -1.20
C PRO A 63 10.20 -22.15 -0.68
N PRO A 64 9.18 -23.02 -0.84
CA PRO A 64 7.83 -22.80 -0.35
C PRO A 64 7.76 -22.46 1.14
N ASN A 65 6.71 -21.75 1.54
CA ASN A 65 6.39 -21.54 2.96
C ASN A 65 5.26 -22.49 3.35
N GLU A 66 5.61 -23.70 3.80
CA GLU A 66 4.65 -24.77 4.10
C GLU A 66 3.56 -24.33 5.11
N LYS A 67 3.91 -23.48 6.08
CA LYS A 67 2.95 -22.94 7.04
C LYS A 67 1.90 -22.04 6.37
N TRP A 68 2.32 -21.26 5.38
CA TRP A 68 1.41 -20.45 4.58
C TRP A 68 0.53 -21.32 3.67
N ASP A 69 1.10 -22.35 3.05
CA ASP A 69 0.33 -23.26 2.18
C ASP A 69 -0.74 -24.05 2.96
N ASN A 70 -0.41 -24.50 4.18
CA ASN A 70 -1.39 -25.11 5.09
C ASN A 70 -2.50 -24.13 5.48
N LEU A 71 -2.13 -22.89 5.85
CA LEU A 71 -3.11 -21.85 6.18
C LEU A 71 -4.03 -21.52 4.99
N LYS A 72 -3.49 -21.45 3.76
CA LYS A 72 -4.32 -21.26 2.56
C LYS A 72 -5.34 -22.39 2.39
N SER A 73 -4.94 -23.63 2.65
CA SER A 73 -5.82 -24.79 2.55
C SER A 73 -6.98 -24.72 3.57
N ASP A 74 -6.68 -24.34 4.82
CA ASP A 74 -7.71 -24.15 5.86
C ASP A 74 -8.70 -23.02 5.52
N LEU A 75 -8.17 -21.91 5.01
CA LEU A 75 -8.98 -20.79 4.54
C LEU A 75 -9.84 -21.18 3.33
N GLU A 76 -9.28 -21.91 2.37
CA GLU A 76 -9.96 -22.36 1.16
C GLU A 76 -11.14 -23.28 1.48
N ALA A 77 -10.98 -24.23 2.41
CA ALA A 77 -12.10 -25.03 2.90
C ALA A 77 -13.22 -24.16 3.51
N THR A 78 -12.85 -23.13 4.28
CA THR A 78 -13.81 -22.18 4.86
C THR A 78 -14.54 -21.38 3.78
N PHE A 79 -13.83 -20.90 2.75
CA PHE A 79 -14.42 -20.22 1.60
C PHE A 79 -15.44 -21.09 0.86
N TYR A 80 -15.08 -22.33 0.51
CA TYR A 80 -16.00 -23.23 -0.20
C TYR A 80 -17.26 -23.55 0.61
N SER A 81 -17.14 -23.69 1.94
CA SER A 81 -18.32 -23.90 2.81
C SER A 81 -19.29 -22.71 2.82
N HIS A 82 -18.88 -21.54 2.32
CA HIS A 82 -19.69 -20.32 2.21
C HIS A 82 -19.85 -19.83 0.76
N ALA A 83 -19.58 -20.68 -0.24
CA ALA A 83 -19.61 -20.28 -1.65
C ALA A 83 -20.95 -19.70 -2.11
N THR A 84 -22.07 -20.18 -1.54
CA THR A 84 -23.43 -19.76 -1.89
C THR A 84 -24.05 -18.78 -0.89
N ALA A 85 -23.27 -18.28 0.07
CA ALA A 85 -23.78 -17.36 1.09
C ALA A 85 -24.25 -16.04 0.47
N THR A 86 -25.27 -15.40 1.05
CA THR A 86 -25.77 -14.09 0.58
C THR A 86 -25.10 -12.90 1.29
N ASN A 87 -24.42 -13.17 2.41
CA ASN A 87 -23.55 -12.24 3.11
C ASN A 87 -22.29 -12.99 3.59
N THR A 88 -21.25 -12.23 3.95
CA THR A 88 -19.95 -12.78 4.34
C THR A 88 -19.67 -12.70 5.83
N ASP A 89 -20.64 -12.34 6.69
CA ASP A 89 -20.37 -12.12 8.11
C ASP A 89 -19.89 -13.39 8.81
N ALA A 90 -20.55 -14.53 8.54
CA ALA A 90 -20.16 -15.83 9.06
C ALA A 90 -18.79 -16.29 8.53
N LEU A 91 -18.56 -16.09 7.22
CA LEU A 91 -17.29 -16.40 6.57
C LEU A 91 -16.13 -15.56 7.17
N GLU A 92 -16.30 -14.24 7.25
CA GLU A 92 -15.33 -13.32 7.82
C GLU A 92 -15.04 -13.63 9.29
N GLY A 93 -16.05 -14.01 10.06
CA GLY A 93 -15.91 -14.50 11.43
C GLY A 93 -15.04 -15.75 11.52
N LYS A 94 -15.35 -16.78 10.72
CA LYS A 94 -14.62 -18.05 10.72
C LYS A 94 -13.18 -17.91 10.23
N CYS A 95 -12.95 -17.20 9.14
CA CYS A 95 -11.58 -16.91 8.69
C CYS A 95 -10.81 -16.07 9.72
N TRP A 96 -11.46 -15.14 10.43
CA TRP A 96 -10.82 -14.39 11.51
C TRP A 96 -10.43 -15.28 12.69
N GLU A 97 -11.23 -16.27 13.08
CA GLU A 97 -10.87 -17.25 14.13
C GLU A 97 -9.58 -18.00 13.77
N ILE A 98 -9.38 -18.34 12.48
CA ILE A 98 -8.17 -18.99 11.98
C ILE A 98 -6.97 -18.01 11.97
N LEU A 99 -7.19 -16.77 11.54
CA LEU A 99 -6.11 -15.80 11.32
C LEU A 99 -5.67 -15.07 12.60
N ALA A 100 -6.57 -14.82 13.55
CA ALA A 100 -6.30 -14.01 14.73
C ALA A 100 -5.11 -14.53 15.56
N PRO A 101 -4.97 -15.85 15.84
CA PRO A 101 -3.82 -16.39 16.55
C PRO A 101 -2.48 -16.13 15.85
N LEU A 102 -2.47 -15.94 14.53
CA LEU A 102 -1.27 -15.69 13.74
C LEU A 102 -0.98 -14.19 13.53
N ILE A 103 -1.97 -13.33 13.72
CA ILE A 103 -1.86 -11.87 13.49
C ILE A 103 -1.65 -11.12 14.81
N LEU A 104 -2.46 -11.41 15.82
CA LEU A 104 -2.49 -10.63 17.07
C LEU A 104 -1.15 -10.64 17.84
N PRO A 105 -0.40 -11.76 17.95
CA PRO A 105 0.84 -11.78 18.71
C PRO A 105 1.90 -10.78 18.21
N ASN A 106 2.01 -10.60 16.89
CA ASN A 106 3.02 -9.72 16.29
C ASN A 106 2.48 -8.31 15.99
N LEU A 107 1.22 -8.02 16.32
CA LEU A 107 0.58 -6.77 15.96
C LEU A 107 1.26 -5.55 16.61
N ARG A 108 1.69 -5.69 17.86
CA ARG A 108 2.37 -4.62 18.61
C ARG A 108 3.76 -4.31 18.06
N GLU A 109 4.53 -5.34 17.77
CA GLU A 109 5.84 -5.20 17.15
C GLU A 109 5.72 -4.56 15.76
N LYS A 110 4.79 -5.05 14.91
CA LYS A 110 4.51 -4.42 13.61
C LYS A 110 4.13 -2.96 13.73
N PHE A 111 3.29 -2.60 14.71
CA PHE A 111 2.95 -1.21 14.99
C PHE A 111 4.18 -0.37 15.34
N GLN A 112 5.06 -0.87 16.20
CA GLN A 112 6.31 -0.19 16.57
C GLN A 112 7.24 -0.02 15.37
N ASN A 113 7.39 -1.05 14.53
CA ASN A 113 8.21 -0.99 13.32
C ASN A 113 7.69 0.07 12.35
N ILE A 114 6.37 0.17 12.14
CA ILE A 114 5.78 1.23 11.30
C ILE A 114 6.05 2.62 11.89
N ARG A 115 6.02 2.77 13.22
CA ARG A 115 6.33 4.04 13.89
C ARG A 115 7.80 4.43 13.76
N GLN A 116 8.72 3.48 13.89
CA GLN A 116 10.14 3.72 13.62
C GLN A 116 10.37 4.10 12.15
N VAL A 117 9.66 3.44 11.22
CA VAL A 117 9.70 3.82 9.81
C VAL A 117 9.27 5.26 9.62
N ILE A 118 8.34 5.80 10.41
CA ILE A 118 7.88 7.20 10.35
C ILE A 118 8.93 8.19 10.88
N GLU A 119 9.87 7.77 11.72
CA GLU A 119 10.91 8.64 12.33
C GLU A 119 12.13 8.91 11.42
N SER A 120 12.08 8.56 10.13
CA SER A 120 13.21 8.80 9.22
C SER A 120 13.35 10.27 8.81
N PRO A 121 14.56 10.69 8.35
CA PRO A 121 14.89 12.08 8.07
C PRO A 121 14.02 12.77 7.02
N TYR A 122 13.17 12.06 6.27
CA TYR A 122 12.36 12.61 5.19
C TYR A 122 10.85 12.58 5.51
N SER A 123 10.48 12.65 6.80
CA SER A 123 9.09 12.59 7.29
C SER A 123 8.26 11.48 6.62
N CYS A 124 7.49 11.82 5.58
CA CYS A 124 6.60 10.90 4.86
C CYS A 124 7.28 10.06 3.78
N TRP A 125 8.46 10.44 3.28
CA TRP A 125 9.03 9.87 2.05
C TRP A 125 10.13 8.85 2.30
N ARG A 126 10.11 7.72 1.62
CA ARG A 126 11.26 6.81 1.56
C ARG A 126 11.57 6.50 0.11
N TYR A 127 12.74 5.93 -0.15
CA TYR A 127 13.03 5.42 -1.48
C TYR A 127 13.70 4.05 -1.43
N SER A 128 13.58 3.32 -2.52
CA SER A 128 14.32 2.09 -2.81
C SER A 128 14.92 2.20 -4.22
N PHE A 129 16.09 1.60 -4.43
CA PHE A 129 16.70 1.54 -5.76
C PHE A 129 16.34 0.22 -6.45
N LEU A 130 15.72 0.30 -7.62
CA LEU A 130 15.24 -0.83 -8.38
C LEU A 130 16.36 -1.41 -9.26
N SER A 131 17.10 -2.41 -8.76
CA SER A 131 18.44 -2.73 -9.28
C SER A 131 18.61 -3.94 -10.20
N LYS A 132 17.62 -4.85 -10.41
CA LYS A 132 17.48 -5.78 -11.58
C LYS A 132 16.60 -7.04 -11.40
N HIS A 133 16.15 -7.42 -10.21
CA HIS A 133 15.46 -8.73 -10.06
C HIS A 133 13.93 -8.65 -10.15
N GLY A 134 13.36 -9.36 -11.14
CA GLY A 134 11.90 -9.58 -11.24
C GLY A 134 11.06 -8.37 -11.63
N LEU A 135 11.70 -7.27 -12.05
CA LEU A 135 11.03 -6.05 -12.46
C LEU A 135 10.91 -5.97 -13.98
N LYS A 136 9.88 -5.25 -14.45
CA LYS A 136 9.79 -4.91 -15.88
C LYS A 136 11.06 -4.13 -16.30
N PRO A 137 11.65 -4.38 -17.49
CA PRO A 137 12.93 -3.76 -17.90
C PRO A 137 12.97 -2.24 -17.77
N GLU A 138 11.85 -1.56 -18.00
CA GLU A 138 11.68 -0.10 -17.90
C GLU A 138 11.74 0.45 -16.46
N LEU A 139 11.61 -0.41 -15.44
CA LEU A 139 11.73 -0.05 -14.03
C LEU A 139 13.15 -0.29 -13.48
N ILE A 140 14.05 -0.86 -14.28
CA ILE A 140 15.45 -1.07 -13.88
C ILE A 140 16.16 0.29 -13.82
N ASN A 141 16.97 0.48 -12.77
CA ASN A 141 17.63 1.74 -12.46
C ASN A 141 16.65 2.91 -12.24
N CYS A 142 15.55 2.64 -11.53
CA CYS A 142 14.62 3.67 -11.08
C CYS A 142 14.71 3.86 -9.56
N ILE A 143 14.40 5.07 -9.10
CA ILE A 143 14.13 5.38 -7.70
C ILE A 143 12.65 5.13 -7.44
N ASP A 144 12.31 4.12 -6.65
CA ASP A 144 10.93 3.88 -6.21
C ASP A 144 10.66 4.63 -4.91
N ILE A 145 9.79 5.64 -4.96
CA ILE A 145 9.42 6.43 -3.79
C ILE A 145 8.19 5.86 -3.09
N HIS A 146 8.25 5.86 -1.76
CA HIS A 146 7.20 5.36 -0.86
C HIS A 146 6.69 6.51 -0.01
N PHE A 147 5.39 6.52 0.28
CA PHE A 147 4.75 7.55 1.10
C PHE A 147 4.04 6.95 2.31
N TYR A 148 4.35 7.48 3.49
CA TYR A 148 3.76 7.10 4.77
C TYR A 148 3.24 8.37 5.46
N ASN A 149 2.04 8.36 6.04
CA ASN A 149 1.54 9.54 6.74
C ASN A 149 2.21 9.71 8.11
N ALA A 150 3.33 10.44 8.15
CA ALA A 150 4.07 10.76 9.36
C ALA A 150 3.33 11.73 10.30
N PHE A 151 2.36 12.48 9.77
CA PHE A 151 1.64 13.54 10.48
C PHE A 151 0.26 13.09 10.98
N SER A 152 -0.01 11.78 11.03
CA SER A 152 -1.28 11.27 11.56
C SER A 152 -1.50 11.73 13.03
N PRO A 153 -2.69 12.28 13.38
CA PRO A 153 -3.94 12.29 12.63
C PRO A 153 -4.19 13.51 11.70
N GLU A 154 -3.26 14.45 11.64
CA GLU A 154 -3.24 15.57 10.71
C GLU A 154 -2.96 15.10 9.27
N SER A 155 -3.12 16.02 8.32
CA SER A 155 -2.94 15.75 6.90
C SER A 155 -1.55 16.26 6.47
N PRO A 156 -0.73 15.44 5.80
CA PRO A 156 0.55 15.89 5.24
C PRO A 156 0.33 16.91 4.10
N PHE A 157 -0.86 16.93 3.51
CA PHE A 157 -1.20 17.79 2.38
C PHE A 157 -1.77 19.16 2.77
N LYS A 158 -1.60 19.60 4.02
CA LYS A 158 -2.10 20.89 4.53
C LYS A 158 -0.98 21.71 5.17
N PRO A 159 -1.02 23.06 5.11
CA PRO A 159 -0.09 23.87 5.88
C PRO A 159 -0.23 23.65 7.40
N PRO A 160 0.88 23.73 8.16
CA PRO A 160 2.26 23.95 7.70
C PRO A 160 2.96 22.68 7.21
N GLN A 161 2.38 21.49 7.39
CA GLN A 161 3.02 20.21 7.06
C GLN A 161 3.37 20.08 5.58
N LEU A 162 2.55 20.66 4.69
CA LEU A 162 2.76 20.61 3.25
C LEU A 162 4.16 21.11 2.86
N HIS A 163 4.60 22.24 3.44
CA HIS A 163 5.93 22.80 3.16
C HIS A 163 7.05 21.83 3.55
N GLN A 164 6.98 21.28 4.76
CA GLN A 164 7.96 20.28 5.25
C GLN A 164 7.96 19.03 4.36
N VAL A 165 6.79 18.54 3.95
CA VAL A 165 6.67 17.35 3.09
C VAL A 165 7.27 17.62 1.71
N THR A 166 7.11 18.82 1.16
CA THR A 166 7.72 19.22 -0.12
C THR A 166 9.25 19.33 0.00
N GLN A 167 9.77 19.95 1.08
CA GLN A 167 11.21 20.00 1.36
C GLN A 167 11.82 18.60 1.50
N ASP A 168 11.11 17.70 2.17
CA ASP A 168 11.56 16.33 2.38
C ASP A 168 11.55 15.52 1.08
N LEU A 169 10.60 15.79 0.19
CA LEU A 169 10.61 15.22 -1.15
C LEU A 169 11.84 15.67 -1.96
N LEU A 170 12.19 16.96 -1.91
CA LEU A 170 13.38 17.45 -2.59
C LEU A 170 14.64 16.74 -2.08
N ARG A 171 14.81 16.69 -0.76
CA ARG A 171 15.96 16.04 -0.12
C ARG A 171 16.07 14.57 -0.49
N VAL A 172 14.96 13.81 -0.41
CA VAL A 172 15.00 12.38 -0.74
C VAL A 172 15.34 12.13 -2.22
N LEU A 173 14.88 12.97 -3.14
CA LEU A 173 15.20 12.85 -4.57
C LEU A 173 16.68 13.17 -4.84
N GLU A 174 17.21 14.23 -4.24
CA GLU A 174 18.62 14.61 -4.38
C GLU A 174 19.56 13.56 -3.79
N ASP A 175 19.25 13.07 -2.59
CA ASP A 175 20.03 12.02 -1.93
C ASP A 175 19.98 10.71 -2.72
N ALA A 176 18.81 10.32 -3.23
CA ALA A 176 18.65 9.13 -4.06
C ALA A 176 19.45 9.24 -5.37
N LYS A 177 19.42 10.40 -6.05
CA LYS A 177 20.19 10.63 -7.28
C LYS A 177 21.69 10.58 -7.02
N LYS A 178 22.15 11.18 -5.91
CA LYS A 178 23.56 11.16 -5.51
C LYS A 178 24.04 9.74 -5.19
N ALA A 179 23.22 8.96 -4.49
CA ALA A 179 23.54 7.58 -4.14
C ALA A 179 23.50 6.63 -5.35
N HIS A 180 22.64 6.90 -6.33
CA HIS A 180 22.41 6.04 -7.49
C HIS A 180 22.49 6.84 -8.79
N THR A 181 23.72 7.16 -9.20
CA THR A 181 23.99 8.00 -10.38
C THR A 181 23.51 7.41 -11.71
N THR A 182 23.17 6.12 -11.74
CA THR A 182 22.56 5.46 -12.91
C THR A 182 21.05 5.62 -12.98
N ALA A 183 20.42 6.14 -11.92
CA ALA A 183 18.98 6.31 -11.86
C ALA A 183 18.53 7.43 -12.80
N LYS A 184 17.58 7.12 -13.68
CA LYS A 184 17.04 8.09 -14.66
C LYS A 184 15.64 8.56 -14.33
N LYS A 185 14.87 7.73 -13.64
CA LYS A 185 13.47 7.99 -13.33
C LYS A 185 13.21 7.83 -11.84
N VAL A 186 12.23 8.58 -11.37
CA VAL A 186 11.51 8.29 -10.13
C VAL A 186 10.18 7.64 -10.48
N VAL A 187 9.78 6.63 -9.71
CA VAL A 187 8.54 5.86 -9.87
C VAL A 187 7.81 5.75 -8.55
N CYS A 188 6.49 5.57 -8.58
CA CYS A 188 5.71 5.22 -7.40
C CYS A 188 4.50 4.37 -7.81
N GLY A 189 4.40 3.16 -7.26
CA GLY A 189 3.18 2.35 -7.34
C GLY A 189 2.25 2.63 -6.17
N SER A 190 1.13 3.33 -6.40
CA SER A 190 0.20 3.68 -5.33
C SER A 190 -1.19 4.06 -5.83
N TRP A 191 -2.20 3.80 -4.99
CA TRP A 191 -3.53 4.39 -5.13
C TRP A 191 -3.51 5.93 -4.99
N LEU A 192 -2.49 6.49 -4.32
CA LEU A 192 -2.32 7.94 -4.15
C LEU A 192 -2.11 8.67 -5.48
N ASN A 193 -1.70 7.99 -6.54
CA ASN A 193 -1.57 8.55 -7.89
C ASN A 193 -2.90 9.03 -8.49
N GLN A 194 -4.02 8.86 -7.79
CA GLN A 194 -5.33 9.41 -8.14
C GLN A 194 -5.81 10.51 -7.20
N LEU A 195 -5.02 10.89 -6.19
CA LEU A 195 -5.38 11.93 -5.25
C LEU A 195 -4.79 13.28 -5.68
N PRO A 196 -5.64 14.30 -6.01
CA PRO A 196 -5.14 15.60 -6.42
C PRO A 196 -4.14 16.25 -5.45
N PRO A 197 -4.30 16.16 -4.11
CA PRO A 197 -3.30 16.69 -3.18
C PRO A 197 -1.92 16.01 -3.28
N PHE A 198 -1.87 14.71 -3.60
CA PHE A 198 -0.61 13.99 -3.79
C PHE A 198 0.04 14.33 -5.14
N LEU A 199 -0.78 14.46 -6.19
CA LEU A 199 -0.31 14.81 -7.54
C LEU A 199 0.37 16.18 -7.61
N LYS A 200 0.05 17.10 -6.68
CA LYS A 200 0.70 18.42 -6.61
C LYS A 200 2.21 18.36 -6.41
N PHE A 201 2.75 17.30 -5.82
CA PHE A 201 4.19 17.16 -5.59
C PHE A 201 5.01 16.86 -6.85
N PHE A 202 4.35 16.58 -7.99
CA PHE A 202 5.02 16.06 -9.18
C PHE A 202 4.69 16.89 -10.43
N PRO A 203 5.59 16.94 -11.43
CA PRO A 203 5.33 17.61 -12.70
C PRO A 203 4.22 16.90 -13.50
N SER A 204 3.64 17.57 -14.52
CA SER A 204 2.54 17.00 -15.33
C SER A 204 2.91 15.66 -15.98
N THR A 205 4.17 15.48 -16.37
CA THR A 205 4.71 14.22 -16.92
C THR A 205 4.48 13.02 -15.99
N TRP A 206 4.38 13.23 -14.67
CA TRP A 206 4.00 12.19 -13.70
C TRP A 206 2.56 11.72 -13.91
N THR A 207 1.61 12.66 -13.97
CA THR A 207 0.20 12.34 -14.18
C THR A 207 -0.05 11.75 -15.58
N GLU A 208 0.66 12.24 -16.59
CA GLU A 208 0.59 11.74 -17.97
C GLU A 208 1.11 10.31 -18.09
N SER A 209 1.99 9.87 -17.18
CA SER A 209 2.57 8.53 -17.17
C SER A 209 1.74 7.46 -16.46
N PHE A 210 0.58 7.82 -15.88
CA PHE A 210 -0.20 6.90 -15.06
C PHE A 210 -0.59 5.63 -15.83
N GLU A 211 -0.08 4.49 -15.37
CA GLU A 211 -0.47 3.16 -15.83
C GLU A 211 -1.29 2.48 -14.74
N ALA A 212 -2.59 2.30 -14.99
CA ALA A 212 -3.44 1.52 -14.10
C ALA A 212 -3.01 0.06 -14.12
N TRP A 213 -2.77 -0.51 -12.95
CA TRP A 213 -2.42 -1.92 -12.81
C TRP A 213 -3.57 -2.63 -12.12
N GLU A 214 -4.17 -3.58 -12.82
CA GLU A 214 -5.26 -4.41 -12.28
C GLU A 214 -4.78 -5.27 -11.10
N PHE A 215 -3.49 -5.59 -11.10
CA PHE A 215 -2.84 -6.39 -10.08
C PHE A 215 -1.70 -5.58 -9.46
N SER A 216 -1.82 -5.24 -8.17
CA SER A 216 -0.60 -5.24 -7.35
C SER A 216 -0.57 -6.54 -6.59
N SER A 217 0.62 -6.89 -6.14
CA SER A 217 0.92 -7.88 -5.13
C SER A 217 0.24 -7.62 -3.77
N GLY A 218 -1.03 -7.24 -3.71
CA GLY A 218 -1.78 -7.04 -2.47
C GLY A 218 -1.10 -6.14 -1.44
N THR A 219 -0.29 -5.15 -1.83
CA THR A 219 0.51 -4.38 -0.86
C THR A 219 -0.27 -3.22 -0.24
N ALA A 220 0.38 -2.46 0.66
CA ALA A 220 -0.14 -1.17 1.14
C ALA A 220 -0.42 -0.17 0.00
N GLY A 221 0.21 -0.33 -1.17
CA GLY A 221 -0.11 0.44 -2.38
C GLY A 221 -1.55 0.28 -2.85
N HIS A 222 -2.24 -0.82 -2.49
CA HIS A 222 -3.68 -0.98 -2.65
C HIS A 222 -4.44 -0.75 -1.35
N TRP A 223 -4.03 -1.46 -0.30
CA TRP A 223 -4.83 -1.61 0.91
C TRP A 223 -4.72 -0.43 1.88
N GLY A 224 -3.72 0.45 1.68
CA GLY A 224 -3.56 1.67 2.47
C GLY A 224 -4.75 2.63 2.36
N GLN A 225 -5.54 2.58 1.29
CA GLN A 225 -6.76 3.40 1.13
C GLN A 225 -7.87 3.08 2.14
N TYR A 226 -7.76 1.95 2.85
CA TYR A 226 -8.67 1.55 3.92
C TYR A 226 -8.17 1.92 5.31
N MET A 227 -7.08 2.69 5.40
CA MET A 227 -6.64 3.36 6.62
C MET A 227 -7.16 4.80 6.61
N ASP A 228 -7.80 5.23 7.69
CA ASP A 228 -8.20 6.61 7.86
C ASP A 228 -7.04 7.48 8.38
N ARG A 229 -7.26 8.80 8.45
CA ARG A 229 -6.21 9.74 8.91
C ARG A 229 -5.65 9.42 10.29
N ARG A 230 -6.40 8.75 11.16
CA ARG A 230 -6.03 8.39 12.54
C ARG A 230 -5.28 7.05 12.60
N GLY A 231 -5.08 6.39 11.47
CA GLY A 231 -4.54 5.03 11.40
C GLY A 231 -5.57 3.93 11.65
N ALA A 232 -6.87 4.27 11.73
CA ALA A 232 -7.96 3.34 11.99
C ALA A 232 -8.59 2.80 10.71
N PHE A 233 -9.52 1.85 10.81
CA PHE A 233 -10.18 1.30 9.63
C PHE A 233 -11.15 2.30 9.00
N HIS A 234 -10.95 2.58 7.71
CA HIS A 234 -11.73 3.52 6.93
C HIS A 234 -13.04 2.88 6.44
N ARG A 235 -13.99 2.73 7.37
CA ARG A 235 -15.32 2.12 7.16
C ARG A 235 -16.05 2.62 5.91
N HIS A 236 -15.98 3.92 5.62
CA HIS A 236 -16.62 4.50 4.42
C HIS A 236 -16.05 3.99 3.09
N ASN A 237 -14.71 3.90 2.97
CA ASN A 237 -14.08 3.35 1.76
C ASN A 237 -14.32 1.84 1.67
N ALA A 238 -14.34 1.14 2.80
CA ALA A 238 -14.68 -0.27 2.84
C ALA A 238 -16.13 -0.53 2.40
N SER A 239 -17.10 0.28 2.83
CA SER A 239 -18.49 0.20 2.36
C SER A 239 -18.56 0.42 0.85
N LYS A 240 -17.94 1.50 0.34
CA LYS A 240 -17.88 1.76 -1.10
C LYS A 240 -17.28 0.59 -1.88
N PHE A 241 -16.24 -0.05 -1.36
CA PHE A 241 -15.67 -1.23 -2.02
C PHE A 241 -16.67 -2.38 -2.07
N ARG A 242 -17.37 -2.66 -0.96
CA ARG A 242 -18.41 -3.69 -0.91
C ARG A 242 -19.55 -3.41 -1.88
N ASP A 243 -19.99 -2.16 -1.94
CA ASP A 243 -21.09 -1.72 -2.80
C ASP A 243 -20.73 -1.77 -4.28
N LEU A 244 -19.51 -1.33 -4.64
CA LEU A 244 -19.06 -1.22 -6.03
C LEU A 244 -18.44 -2.52 -6.57
N GLY A 245 -18.00 -3.42 -5.71
CA GLY A 245 -17.25 -4.62 -6.09
C GLY A 245 -15.82 -4.34 -6.60
N LYS A 246 -15.36 -3.09 -6.54
CA LYS A 246 -14.03 -2.64 -6.99
C LYS A 246 -13.45 -1.57 -6.07
N HIS A 247 -12.12 -1.50 -5.99
CA HIS A 247 -11.43 -0.53 -5.14
C HIS A 247 -11.85 0.91 -5.49
N PRO A 248 -12.10 1.79 -4.49
CA PRO A 248 -12.45 3.19 -4.73
C PRO A 248 -11.40 3.97 -5.53
N TYR A 249 -10.12 3.68 -5.29
CA TYR A 249 -8.99 4.20 -6.05
C TYR A 249 -8.23 3.05 -6.67
N THR A 250 -8.06 3.09 -7.99
CA THR A 250 -7.26 2.09 -8.71
C THR A 250 -5.79 2.31 -8.37
N PHE A 251 -5.09 1.21 -8.13
CA PHE A 251 -3.64 1.27 -8.05
C PHE A 251 -3.06 1.50 -9.44
N GLY A 252 -2.02 2.31 -9.50
CA GLY A 252 -1.24 2.42 -10.72
C GLY A 252 0.15 2.93 -10.41
N ILE A 253 1.00 2.84 -11.42
CA ILE A 253 2.35 3.36 -11.37
C ILE A 253 2.37 4.68 -12.12
N CYS A 254 2.99 5.68 -11.49
CA CYS A 254 3.42 6.90 -12.15
C CYS A 254 4.94 6.97 -12.13
N HIS A 255 5.49 7.71 -13.09
CA HIS A 255 6.92 7.96 -13.19
C HIS A 255 7.22 9.29 -13.87
N CYS A 256 8.38 9.87 -13.58
CA CYS A 256 8.94 10.94 -14.39
C CYS A 256 10.47 10.89 -14.35
N ASP A 257 11.12 11.70 -15.19
CA ASP A 257 12.56 11.91 -15.13
C ASP A 257 12.95 12.51 -13.77
N ILE A 258 14.00 11.98 -13.14
CA ILE A 258 14.40 12.41 -11.79
C ILE A 258 14.86 13.86 -11.74
N ASP A 259 15.44 14.39 -12.81
CA ASP A 259 15.90 15.77 -12.88
C ASP A 259 14.74 16.73 -13.07
N ASN A 260 13.74 16.32 -13.86
CA ASN A 260 12.49 17.04 -13.96
C ASN A 260 11.76 17.09 -12.60
N ALA A 261 11.72 15.98 -11.86
CA ALA A 261 11.12 15.94 -10.53
C ALA A 261 11.82 16.90 -9.55
N ILE A 262 13.16 16.84 -9.47
CA ILE A 262 13.95 17.73 -8.60
C ILE A 262 13.74 19.20 -8.97
N HIS A 263 13.78 19.54 -10.27
CA HIS A 263 13.55 20.90 -10.72
C HIS A 263 12.16 21.41 -10.35
N TYR A 264 11.12 20.62 -10.62
CA TYR A 264 9.74 20.96 -10.30
C TYR A 264 9.53 21.23 -8.80
N VAL A 265 9.99 20.33 -7.93
CA VAL A 265 9.83 20.48 -6.48
C VAL A 265 10.59 21.70 -5.96
N ARG A 266 11.78 21.98 -6.50
CA ARG A 266 12.56 23.17 -6.12
C ARG A 266 11.83 24.47 -6.50
N GLU A 267 11.25 24.55 -7.70
CA GLU A 267 10.46 25.70 -8.12
C GLU A 267 9.23 25.92 -7.25
N GLN A 268 8.54 24.84 -6.82
CA GLN A 268 7.42 24.96 -5.88
C GLN A 268 7.83 25.60 -4.57
N LEU A 269 8.97 25.16 -3.99
CA LEU A 269 9.49 25.72 -2.74
C LEU A 269 9.90 27.19 -2.90
N HIS A 270 10.46 27.58 -4.05
CA HIS A 270 10.79 28.98 -4.31
C HIS A 270 9.54 29.86 -4.39
N GLN A 271 8.48 29.40 -5.07
CA GLN A 271 7.22 30.14 -5.18
C GLN A 271 6.56 30.33 -3.82
N GLU A 272 6.60 29.33 -2.94
CA GLU A 272 6.04 29.44 -1.59
C GLU A 272 6.72 30.53 -0.74
N VAL A 273 8.02 30.76 -0.93
CA VAL A 273 8.76 31.83 -0.23
C VAL A 273 8.36 33.20 -0.77
N VAL A 274 8.27 33.37 -2.09
CA VAL A 274 7.98 34.66 -2.74
C VAL A 274 6.57 35.17 -2.42
N TYR A 275 5.60 34.30 -2.17
CA TYR A 275 4.23 34.69 -1.82
C TYR A 275 3.94 34.73 -0.31
N ALA A 276 4.93 34.41 0.54
CA ALA A 276 4.82 34.50 1.99
C ALA A 276 5.33 35.84 2.57
N ASP A 277 6.04 36.62 1.75
CA ASP A 277 6.50 37.99 2.02
C ASP A 277 5.49 39.05 1.51
#